data_AF-A0A198YXE4-F1
#
_entry.id   AF-A0A198YXE4-F1
#
_cell.length_a   1.000
_cell.length_b   1.000
_cell.length_c   1.000
_cell.angle_alpha   90.00
_cell.angle_beta   90.00
_cell.angle_gamma   90.00
#
_symmetry.space_group_name_H-M   'P 1'
#
loop_
_entity.id
_entity.type
_entity.pdbx_description
1 polymer ?
#
loop_
_entity_poly.entity_id
_entity_poly.type
_entity_poly.pdbx_seq_one_letter_code
_entity_poly.pdbx_strand_id
1 'polypeptide(L)'
;MFKIARANAAVPLTPGSFDDANQMLAQFSVSEAWTGDFSSGMLHLGEWGAMLHGLAAQECGLLSLIRCYDAKDRSHILELFEQAATRCSSFCYSTTIIMPNGFRQPLFCMGESNGLEQKYSGSMVGVFIFPRFKLEGARQITSRR
;
A
#
# COMPACT_ATOMS: atom_id res chain seq x y z
N MET A 1 3.69 -4.79 -10.31
CA MET A 1 4.92 -3.98 -10.41
C MET A 1 5.42 -3.77 -8.99
N PHE A 2 6.69 -4.06 -8.71
CA PHE A 2 7.32 -3.89 -7.39
C PHE A 2 8.64 -3.16 -7.60
N LYS A 3 8.90 -2.08 -6.87
CA LYS A 3 10.14 -1.30 -6.96
C LYS A 3 10.52 -0.77 -5.58
N ILE A 4 11.82 -0.76 -5.29
CA ILE A 4 12.41 -0.10 -4.11
C ILE A 4 13.74 0.54 -4.52
N ALA A 5 13.98 1.75 -4.05
CA ALA A 5 15.18 2.54 -4.31
C ALA A 5 15.63 3.26 -3.04
N ARG A 6 16.89 3.69 -2.97
CA ARG A 6 17.35 4.56 -1.87
C ARG A 6 16.71 5.94 -1.98
N ALA A 7 16.32 6.51 -0.83
CA ALA A 7 15.54 7.77 -0.76
C ALA A 7 16.22 8.97 -1.45
N ASN A 8 17.55 8.97 -1.58
CA ASN A 8 18.31 10.01 -2.30
C ASN A 8 17.94 10.13 -3.79
N ALA A 9 17.17 9.19 -4.35
CA ALA A 9 16.70 9.20 -5.73
C ALA A 9 15.31 9.83 -5.93
N ALA A 10 14.58 10.19 -4.86
CA ALA A 10 13.19 10.66 -4.92
C ALA A 10 13.06 12.18 -5.10
N VAL A 11 13.98 12.82 -5.82
CA VAL A 11 13.80 14.23 -6.24
C VAL A 11 12.65 14.27 -7.25
N PRO A 12 11.64 15.14 -7.07
CA PRO A 12 10.56 15.29 -8.04
C PRO A 12 11.14 15.54 -9.43
N LEU A 13 10.87 14.64 -10.38
CA LEU A 13 11.41 14.73 -11.74
C LEU A 13 10.91 15.98 -12.49
N THR A 14 9.83 16.60 -12.01
CA THR A 14 9.25 17.83 -12.54
C THR A 14 8.58 18.63 -11.41
N PRO A 15 8.85 19.94 -11.27
CA PRO A 15 8.02 20.83 -10.46
C PRO A 15 6.71 21.12 -11.22
N GLY A 16 5.54 20.85 -10.64
CA GLY A 16 4.29 21.19 -11.32
C GLY A 16 2.99 20.87 -10.56
N SER A 17 2.17 21.93 -10.40
CA SER A 17 0.76 22.03 -10.00
C SER A 17 0.10 20.82 -9.33
N PHE A 18 0.05 20.84 -7.99
CA PHE A 18 -0.60 19.80 -7.17
C PHE A 18 -2.13 19.90 -7.15
N ASP A 19 -2.71 21.07 -7.44
CA ASP A 19 -4.12 21.33 -7.10
C ASP A 19 -5.11 20.73 -8.13
N ASP A 20 -4.87 20.87 -9.43
CA ASP A 20 -5.76 20.30 -10.47
C ASP A 20 -5.64 18.77 -10.60
N ALA A 21 -4.46 18.22 -10.28
CA ALA A 21 -4.21 16.78 -10.37
C ALA A 21 -5.02 15.98 -9.34
N ASN A 22 -5.24 16.55 -8.15
CA ASN A 22 -5.98 15.89 -7.06
C ASN A 22 -7.45 15.66 -7.41
N GLN A 23 -8.09 16.62 -8.09
CA GLN A 23 -9.50 16.50 -8.46
C GLN A 23 -9.73 15.44 -9.55
N MET A 24 -8.81 15.34 -10.52
CA MET A 24 -8.84 14.27 -11.53
C MET A 24 -8.59 12.88 -10.91
N LEU A 25 -7.59 12.75 -10.01
CA LEU A 25 -7.32 11.48 -9.33
C LEU A 25 -8.51 11.00 -8.50
N ALA A 26 -9.24 11.90 -7.85
CA ALA A 26 -10.42 11.58 -7.05
C ALA A 26 -11.58 10.99 -7.87
N GLN A 27 -11.67 11.30 -9.17
CA GLN A 27 -12.68 10.72 -10.08
C GLN A 27 -12.45 9.23 -10.32
N PHE A 28 -11.20 8.80 -10.37
CA PHE A 28 -10.82 7.42 -10.72
C PHE A 28 -10.41 6.58 -9.51
N SER A 29 -10.11 7.21 -8.38
CA SER A 29 -9.55 6.54 -7.22
C SER A 29 -9.97 7.15 -5.88
N VAL A 30 -9.80 6.36 -4.83
CA VAL A 30 -9.70 6.82 -3.45
C VAL A 30 -8.22 6.75 -3.07
N SER A 31 -7.65 7.85 -2.61
CA SER A 31 -6.27 7.92 -2.14
C SER A 31 -6.27 8.18 -0.64
N GLU A 32 -5.45 7.46 0.11
CA GLU A 32 -5.41 7.59 1.57
C GLU A 32 -4.00 7.34 2.12
N ALA A 33 -3.58 8.20 3.04
CA ALA A 33 -2.29 8.07 3.71
C ALA A 33 -2.30 6.97 4.78
N TRP A 34 -1.14 6.40 5.03
CA TRP A 34 -0.89 5.48 6.14
C TRP A 34 0.51 5.71 6.71
N THR A 35 0.73 5.33 7.96
CA THR A 35 2.03 5.43 8.63
C THR A 35 2.40 4.11 9.29
N GLY A 36 3.68 3.92 9.56
CA GLY A 36 4.20 2.77 10.28
C GLY A 36 5.34 3.17 11.19
N ASP A 37 5.36 2.61 12.39
CA ASP A 37 6.40 2.83 13.40
C ASP A 37 7.16 1.52 13.62
N PHE A 38 8.48 1.53 13.41
CA PHE A 38 9.29 0.33 13.57
C PHE A 38 9.45 -0.09 15.02
N SER A 39 9.28 0.83 15.99
CA SER A 39 9.40 0.52 17.42
C SER A 39 8.22 -0.30 17.93
N SER A 40 7.01 -0.01 17.44
CA SER A 40 5.80 -0.75 17.78
C SER A 40 5.52 -1.92 16.83
N GLY A 41 6.06 -1.87 15.61
CA GLY A 41 5.73 -2.82 14.55
C GLY A 41 4.31 -2.65 14.00
N MET A 42 3.65 -1.52 14.33
CA MET A 42 2.27 -1.25 13.98
C MET A 42 2.16 -0.25 12.83
N LEU A 43 1.19 -0.49 11.96
CA LEU A 43 0.74 0.39 10.89
C LEU A 43 -0.56 1.07 11.29
N HIS A 44 -0.67 2.36 10.99
CA HIS A 44 -1.87 3.16 11.16
C HIS A 44 -2.40 3.52 9.76
N LEU A 45 -3.60 3.02 9.46
CA LEU A 45 -4.30 3.21 8.20
C LEU A 45 -5.40 4.26 8.40
N GLY A 46 -5.83 4.91 7.33
CA GLY A 46 -7.10 5.64 7.38
C GLY A 46 -8.31 4.69 7.29
N GLU A 47 -9.49 5.30 7.28
CA GLU A 47 -10.78 4.60 7.28
C GLU A 47 -10.96 3.70 6.06
N TRP A 48 -10.64 4.21 4.86
CA TRP A 48 -10.79 3.45 3.63
C TRP A 48 -9.79 2.31 3.54
N GLY A 49 -8.57 2.53 4.01
CA GLY A 49 -7.51 1.55 4.12
C GLY A 49 -7.94 0.38 4.99
N ALA A 50 -8.39 0.64 6.22
CA ALA A 50 -8.89 -0.41 7.11
C ALA A 50 -10.08 -1.15 6.50
N MET A 51 -11.08 -0.41 6.01
CA MET A 51 -12.31 -0.97 5.46
C MET A 51 -12.07 -1.84 4.22
N LEU A 52 -11.31 -1.35 3.24
CA LEU A 52 -11.05 -2.08 1.99
C LEU A 52 -10.15 -3.29 2.19
N HIS A 53 -9.24 -3.26 3.18
CA HIS A 53 -8.47 -4.43 3.60
C HIS A 53 -9.27 -5.40 4.49
N GLY A 54 -10.49 -5.04 4.93
CA GLY A 54 -11.32 -5.88 5.79
C GLY A 54 -10.77 -6.02 7.21
N LEU A 55 -10.03 -5.02 7.68
CA LEU A 55 -9.44 -4.98 9.02
C LEU A 55 -10.45 -4.42 10.03
N ALA A 56 -10.43 -4.95 11.26
CA ALA A 56 -11.34 -4.55 12.32
C ALA A 56 -11.01 -3.18 12.93
N ALA A 57 -9.77 -2.71 12.75
CA ALA A 57 -9.27 -1.45 13.26
C ALA A 57 -8.37 -0.77 12.24
N GLN A 58 -8.18 0.54 12.41
CA GLN A 58 -7.22 1.34 11.65
C GLN A 58 -5.77 1.02 12.02
N GLU A 59 -5.54 0.37 13.16
CA GLU A 59 -4.22 -0.07 13.58
C GLU A 59 -4.05 -1.57 13.31
N CYS A 60 -2.95 -1.96 12.66
CA CYS A 60 -2.66 -3.36 12.39
C CYS A 60 -1.16 -3.65 12.27
N GLY A 61 -0.75 -4.89 12.54
CA GLY A 61 0.62 -5.32 12.23
C GLY A 61 0.81 -5.58 10.73
N LEU A 62 2.04 -5.47 10.24
CA LEU A 62 2.40 -5.68 8.84
C LEU A 62 1.85 -7.01 8.28
N LEU A 63 2.00 -8.11 9.02
CA LEU A 63 1.52 -9.42 8.56
C LEU A 63 0.00 -9.48 8.40
N SER A 64 -0.75 -8.73 9.20
CA SER A 64 -2.21 -8.62 9.05
C SER A 64 -2.56 -7.94 7.74
N LEU A 65 -1.84 -6.86 7.38
CA LEU A 65 -2.00 -6.18 6.10
C LEU A 65 -1.65 -7.09 4.91
N ILE A 66 -0.49 -7.76 4.95
CA ILE A 66 -0.01 -8.63 3.85
C ILE A 66 -0.97 -9.80 3.59
N ARG A 67 -1.64 -10.32 4.62
CA ARG A 67 -2.62 -11.42 4.47
C ARG A 67 -3.85 -11.01 3.65
N CYS A 68 -4.16 -9.72 3.55
CA CYS A 68 -5.26 -9.22 2.73
C CYS A 68 -4.93 -9.27 1.23
N TYR A 69 -3.66 -9.41 0.84
CA TYR A 69 -3.24 -9.39 -0.56
C TYR A 69 -3.29 -10.75 -1.25
N ASP A 70 -3.28 -10.73 -2.58
CA ASP A 70 -3.16 -11.91 -3.45
C ASP A 70 -1.92 -12.72 -3.06
N ALA A 71 -2.08 -14.02 -2.88
CA ALA A 71 -1.06 -14.90 -2.30
C ALA A 71 0.27 -14.86 -3.08
N LYS A 72 0.21 -14.65 -4.39
CA LYS A 72 1.40 -14.57 -5.27
C LYS A 72 2.28 -13.33 -5.01
N ASP A 73 1.71 -12.26 -4.46
CA ASP A 73 2.39 -10.99 -4.26
C ASP A 73 2.96 -10.85 -2.83
N ARG A 74 2.47 -11.67 -1.88
CA ARG A 74 2.75 -11.51 -0.44
C ARG A 74 4.23 -11.52 -0.08
N SER A 75 5.00 -12.47 -0.64
CA SER A 75 6.44 -12.58 -0.35
C SER A 75 7.20 -11.35 -0.84
N HIS A 76 6.96 -10.92 -2.07
CA HIS A 76 7.61 -9.76 -2.67
C HIS A 76 7.30 -8.45 -1.92
N ILE A 77 6.05 -8.27 -1.48
CA ILE A 77 5.66 -7.08 -0.72
C ILE A 77 6.30 -7.13 0.67
N LEU A 78 6.33 -8.29 1.33
CA LEU A 78 6.98 -8.44 2.62
C LEU A 78 8.49 -8.12 2.54
N GLU A 79 9.20 -8.68 1.57
CA GLU A 79 10.62 -8.40 1.32
C GLU A 79 10.89 -6.90 1.06
N LEU A 80 9.95 -6.21 0.41
CA LEU A 80 10.04 -4.78 0.18
C LEU A 80 9.92 -3.99 1.49
N PHE A 81 8.99 -4.35 2.38
CA PHE A 81 8.87 -3.72 3.70
C PHE A 81 10.08 -4.03 4.60
N GLU A 82 10.63 -5.24 4.55
CA GLU A 82 11.86 -5.61 5.28
C GLU A 82 13.06 -4.75 4.83
N GLN A 83 13.21 -4.53 3.52
CA GLN A 83 14.23 -3.63 3.00
C GLN A 83 13.99 -2.18 3.43
N ALA A 84 12.74 -1.70 3.39
CA ALA A 84 12.39 -0.35 3.83
C ALA A 84 12.62 -0.14 5.34
N ALA A 85 12.49 -1.19 6.16
CA ALA A 85 12.75 -1.11 7.59
C ALA A 85 14.25 -0.97 7.94
N THR A 86 15.13 -1.46 7.05
CA THR A 86 16.58 -1.48 7.30
C THR A 86 17.34 -0.31 6.68
N ARG A 87 16.76 0.36 5.67
CA ARG A 87 17.43 1.41 4.90
C ARG A 87 16.47 2.55 4.60
N CYS A 88 17.01 3.75 4.47
CA CYS A 88 16.26 4.90 3.99
C CYS A 88 15.89 4.69 2.51
N SER A 89 14.62 4.41 2.24
CA SER A 89 14.17 3.90 0.95
C SER A 89 12.82 4.48 0.53
N SER A 90 12.67 4.72 -0.78
CA SER A 90 11.38 4.94 -1.41
C SER A 90 10.95 3.66 -2.12
N PHE A 91 9.69 3.30 -2.02
CA PHE A 91 9.17 2.06 -2.58
C PHE A 91 7.80 2.26 -3.22
N CYS A 92 7.46 1.35 -4.14
CA CYS A 92 6.12 1.22 -4.65
C CYS A 92 5.78 -0.23 -5.02
N TYR A 93 4.52 -0.59 -4.86
CA TYR A 93 3.99 -1.87 -5.31
C TYR A 93 2.56 -1.74 -5.82
N SER A 94 2.16 -2.71 -6.63
CA SER A 94 0.78 -2.91 -7.06
C SER A 94 0.34 -4.32 -6.72
N THR A 95 -0.83 -4.48 -6.11
CA THR A 95 -1.38 -5.80 -5.79
C THR A 95 -2.91 -5.78 -5.87
N THR A 96 -3.55 -6.86 -5.43
CA THR A 96 -5.00 -6.99 -5.33
C THR A 96 -5.35 -7.43 -3.92
N ILE A 97 -6.23 -6.67 -3.26
CA ILE A 97 -6.85 -7.07 -2.01
C ILE A 97 -7.91 -8.13 -2.30
N ILE A 98 -7.87 -9.22 -1.56
CA ILE A 98 -8.86 -10.30 -1.59
C ILE A 98 -9.85 -10.05 -0.46
N MET A 99 -11.02 -9.50 -0.79
CA MET A 99 -12.05 -9.20 0.20
C MET A 99 -12.74 -10.49 0.67
N PRO A 100 -13.21 -10.57 1.93
CA PRO A 100 -13.92 -11.73 2.47
C PRO A 100 -15.17 -12.15 1.66
N ASN A 101 -15.80 -11.18 0.99
CA ASN A 101 -16.97 -11.39 0.13
C ASN A 101 -16.63 -11.91 -1.28
N GLY A 102 -15.35 -12.20 -1.57
CA GLY A 102 -14.89 -12.72 -2.86
C GLY A 102 -14.65 -11.65 -3.93
N PHE A 103 -14.94 -10.38 -3.66
CA PHE A 103 -14.53 -9.29 -4.54
C PHE A 103 -13.04 -9.02 -4.43
N ARG A 104 -12.48 -8.45 -5.49
CA ARG A 104 -11.07 -8.16 -5.61
C ARG A 104 -10.88 -6.68 -5.87
N GLN A 105 -10.07 -6.01 -5.05
CA GLN A 105 -9.82 -4.57 -5.16
C GLN A 105 -8.37 -4.34 -5.53
N PRO A 106 -8.07 -3.81 -6.73
CA PRO A 106 -6.73 -3.37 -7.06
C PRO A 106 -6.24 -2.31 -6.07
N LEU A 107 -4.95 -2.37 -5.75
CA LEU A 107 -4.27 -1.44 -4.86
C LEU A 107 -2.92 -1.05 -5.48
N PHE A 108 -2.64 0.24 -5.49
CA PHE A 108 -1.30 0.77 -5.64
C PHE A 108 -0.85 1.36 -4.31
N CYS A 109 0.39 1.09 -3.93
CA CYS A 109 1.00 1.68 -2.74
C CYS A 109 2.32 2.32 -3.12
N MET A 110 2.56 3.51 -2.59
CA MET A 110 3.84 4.20 -2.65
C MET A 110 4.17 4.64 -1.24
N GLY A 111 5.45 4.62 -0.89
CA GLY A 111 5.87 5.09 0.42
C GLY A 111 7.36 5.32 0.50
N GLU A 112 7.75 5.87 1.63
CA GLU A 112 9.13 6.12 1.99
C GLU A 112 9.37 5.73 3.44
N SER A 113 10.60 5.32 3.74
CA SER A 113 11.05 5.01 5.08
C SER A 113 12.21 5.89 5.47
N ASN A 114 12.16 6.37 6.71
CA ASN A 114 13.30 6.92 7.41
C ASN A 114 13.91 5.77 8.22
N GLY A 115 14.83 5.03 7.58
CA GLY A 115 15.51 3.88 8.19
C GLY A 115 16.31 4.26 9.45
N LEU A 116 16.77 3.25 10.19
CA LEU A 116 17.56 3.36 11.44
C LEU A 116 18.94 4.04 11.32
N GLU A 117 19.22 4.77 10.24
CA GLU A 117 20.53 5.40 9.99
C GLU A 117 20.83 6.58 10.93
N GLN A 118 19.88 7.03 11.75
CA GLN A 118 20.07 8.03 12.82
C GLN A 118 19.33 7.59 14.09
N LYS A 119 19.71 8.16 15.25
CA LYS A 119 19.31 7.83 16.65
C LYS A 119 17.80 7.77 16.98
N TYR A 120 16.91 7.72 15.99
CA TYR A 120 15.47 7.67 16.13
C TYR A 120 14.93 6.26 15.81
N SER A 121 13.84 5.87 16.48
CA SER A 121 13.00 4.77 16.05
C SER A 121 12.52 5.05 14.62
N GLY A 122 12.96 4.23 13.66
CA GLY A 122 12.62 4.45 12.26
C GLY A 122 11.12 4.39 12.00
N SER A 123 10.68 5.06 10.94
CA SER A 123 9.28 5.13 10.55
C SER A 123 9.12 5.00 9.04
N MET A 124 7.91 4.66 8.62
CA MET A 124 7.50 4.64 7.23
C MET A 124 6.20 5.42 7.06
N VAL A 125 6.07 6.09 5.92
CA VAL A 125 4.83 6.75 5.51
C VAL A 125 4.53 6.35 4.09
N GLY A 126 3.25 6.33 3.74
CA GLY A 126 2.86 6.03 2.38
C GLY A 126 1.44 6.43 2.06
N VAL A 127 1.08 6.17 0.82
CA VAL A 127 -0.24 6.39 0.26
C VAL A 127 -0.73 5.11 -0.41
N PHE A 128 -1.95 4.72 -0.09
CA PHE A 128 -2.72 3.77 -0.86
C PHE A 128 -3.56 4.49 -1.89
N ILE A 129 -3.62 3.94 -3.10
CA ILE A 129 -4.51 4.38 -4.16
C ILE A 129 -5.37 3.19 -4.58
N PHE A 130 -6.68 3.31 -4.35
CA PHE A 130 -7.69 2.33 -4.66
C PHE A 130 -8.48 2.79 -5.89
N PRO A 131 -8.33 2.15 -7.06
CA PRO A 131 -9.18 2.46 -8.21
C PRO A 131 -10.65 2.20 -7.90
N ARG A 132 -11.55 3.05 -8.41
CA ARG A 132 -13.01 2.97 -8.20
C ARG A 132 -13.69 1.90 -9.07
N PHE A 133 -13.11 0.71 -9.11
CA PHE A 133 -13.73 -0.48 -9.70
C PHE A 133 -13.30 -1.72 -8.94
N LYS A 134 -14.13 -2.76 -8.97
CA LYS A 134 -13.85 -4.06 -8.38
C LYS A 134 -13.68 -5.09 -9.49
N LEU A 135 -12.78 -6.03 -9.30
CA LEU A 135 -12.66 -7.20 -10.14
C LEU A 135 -13.61 -8.29 -9.59
N GLU A 136 -14.34 -8.94 -10.47
CA GLU A 136 -15.16 -10.10 -10.10
C GLU A 136 -14.26 -11.27 -9.68
N GLY A 137 -14.71 -12.03 -8.68
CA GLY A 137 -14.02 -13.24 -8.25
C GLY A 137 -14.03 -14.28 -9.39
N ALA A 138 -12.91 -14.98 -9.60
CA ALA A 138 -12.74 -16.01 -10.63
C ALA A 138 -13.64 -17.25 -10.47
N ARG A 139 -14.71 -17.19 -9.66
CA ARG A 139 -15.63 -18.31 -9.38
C ARG A 139 -16.87 -18.35 -10.26
N GLN A 140 -17.06 -17.42 -11.20
CA GLN A 140 -18.23 -17.42 -12.11
C GLN A 140 -17.96 -17.83 -13.57
N ILE A 141 -16.75 -18.28 -13.93
CA ILE A 141 -16.47 -18.69 -15.32
C ILE A 141 -16.77 -20.19 -15.57
N THR A 142 -17.05 -21.00 -14.54
CA THR A 142 -17.31 -22.46 -14.71
C THR A 142 -18.78 -22.86 -14.47
N SER A 143 -19.73 -22.17 -15.11
CA SER A 143 -21.13 -22.62 -15.17
C SER A 143 -21.80 -22.30 -16.51
N ARG A 144 -21.07 -22.49 -17.62
CA ARG A 144 -21.68 -22.64 -18.94
C ARG A 144 -21.05 -23.82 -19.68
N ARG A 145 -21.56 -25.02 -19.42
CA ARG A 145 -22.06 -25.98 -20.42
C ARG A 145 -22.56 -27.24 -19.72
#